data_AF-A0A0R3RMH2-F1
#
_entry.id   AF-A0A0R3RMH2-F1
#
_cell.length_a   1.000
_cell.length_b   1.000
_cell.length_c   1.000
_cell.angle_alpha   90.00
_cell.angle_beta   90.00
_cell.angle_gamma   90.00
#
_symmetry.space_group_name_H-M   'P 1'
#
loop_
_entity.id
_entity.type
_entity.pdbx_description
1 polymer ?
#
loop_
_entity_poly.entity_id
_entity_poly.type
_entity_poly.pdbx_seq_one_letter_code
_entity_poly.pdbx_strand_id
1 'polypeptide(L)'
;MANLLVLVVLLSAISASLSTEMSHWEQLNIGIIRQKDMLHLSATILDGLRSAIIQMQSLINIWYRPGNDRLNAKSLQSCISHWYPPIGKCLMETVHSLKKLHLLDITKDVNLKFYNVNFLLLLQVDIQKCNGDDGLLAAAAPCSLTDNNRPAAARLMLCPFGERWNSFRAIVDLFRHEIMHALGFGLIIPAKNFSTTPKTRKFLWTDESSSQRVTAIYMDFQDNAVIEARKHFGCQSLHGIEADGEDKIHLNEYIYGVRDLTILF
;
A
#
# COMPACT_ATOMS: atom_id res chain seq x y z
N MET A 1 -32.24 -10.84 -50.50
CA MET A 1 -31.54 -11.69 -49.50
C MET A 1 -30.21 -11.11 -49.03
N ALA A 2 -29.47 -10.32 -49.82
CA ALA A 2 -28.19 -9.72 -49.40
C ALA A 2 -28.31 -8.71 -48.23
N ASN A 3 -29.39 -7.92 -48.15
CA ASN A 3 -29.55 -6.91 -47.10
C ASN A 3 -29.84 -7.48 -45.70
N LEU A 4 -30.35 -8.71 -45.60
CA LEU A 4 -30.61 -9.36 -44.31
C LEU A 4 -29.31 -9.87 -43.68
N LEU A 5 -28.36 -10.33 -44.50
CA LEU A 5 -27.05 -10.81 -44.06
C LEU A 5 -26.20 -9.66 -43.50
N VAL A 6 -26.23 -8.49 -44.14
CA VAL A 6 -25.51 -7.29 -43.68
C VAL A 6 -26.06 -6.79 -42.34
N LEU A 7 -27.38 -6.87 -42.13
CA LEU A 7 -28.01 -6.47 -40.86
C LEU A 7 -27.66 -7.44 -39.73
N VAL A 8 -27.63 -8.75 -40.00
CA VAL A 8 -27.22 -9.78 -39.02
C VAL A 8 -25.74 -9.66 -38.69
N VAL A 9 -24.87 -9.35 -39.66
CA VAL A 9 -23.44 -9.10 -39.41
C VAL A 9 -23.25 -7.84 -38.58
N LEU A 10 -23.97 -6.75 -38.87
CA LEU A 10 -23.95 -5.51 -38.05
C LEU A 10 -24.47 -5.75 -36.63
N LEU A 11 -25.56 -6.51 -36.46
CA LEU A 11 -26.10 -6.84 -35.13
C LEU A 11 -25.19 -7.82 -34.36
N SER A 12 -24.50 -8.74 -35.03
CA SER A 12 -23.48 -9.61 -34.44
C SER A 12 -22.18 -8.87 -34.08
N ALA A 13 -21.83 -7.82 -34.83
CA ALA A 13 -20.71 -6.93 -34.54
C ALA A 13 -21.01 -5.95 -33.40
N ILE A 14 -22.28 -5.57 -33.19
CA ILE A 14 -22.71 -4.74 -32.06
C ILE A 14 -22.88 -5.58 -30.76
N SER A 15 -23.11 -6.89 -30.88
CA SER A 15 -23.21 -7.81 -29.73
C SER A 15 -21.87 -8.45 -29.33
N ALA A 16 -20.84 -8.34 -30.17
CA ALA A 16 -19.48 -8.69 -29.81
C ALA A 16 -18.86 -7.57 -28.97
N SER A 17 -18.72 -7.83 -27.66
CA SER A 17 -17.84 -7.16 -26.70
C SER A 17 -18.27 -5.80 -26.09
N LEU A 18 -19.47 -5.75 -25.50
CA LEU A 18 -19.60 -5.14 -24.17
C LEU A 18 -19.73 -6.25 -23.12
N SER A 19 -18.68 -7.04 -22.93
CA SER A 19 -18.51 -7.68 -21.64
C SER A 19 -18.09 -6.57 -20.67
N THR A 20 -19.06 -5.87 -20.08
CA THR A 20 -18.82 -5.08 -18.88
C THR A 20 -18.34 -6.06 -17.82
N GLU A 21 -17.03 -6.12 -17.64
CA GLU A 21 -16.39 -6.93 -16.63
C GLU A 21 -17.06 -6.64 -15.28
N MET A 22 -17.46 -7.68 -14.56
CA MET A 22 -18.18 -7.48 -13.31
C MET A 22 -17.21 -7.24 -12.16
N SER A 23 -17.67 -6.53 -11.13
CA SER A 23 -16.91 -6.40 -9.89
C SER A 23 -16.72 -7.77 -9.23
N HIS A 24 -15.50 -8.07 -8.79
CA HIS A 24 -15.14 -9.35 -8.18
C HIS A 24 -13.94 -9.19 -7.24
N TRP A 25 -13.67 -10.21 -6.41
CA TRP A 25 -12.42 -10.25 -5.66
C TRP A 25 -11.30 -10.76 -6.55
N GLU A 26 -10.19 -10.04 -6.58
CA GLU A 26 -8.96 -10.45 -7.26
C GLU A 26 -7.77 -10.29 -6.31
N GLN A 27 -6.66 -10.95 -6.63
CA GLN A 27 -5.45 -10.86 -5.83
C GLN A 27 -4.77 -9.50 -6.02
N LEU A 28 -4.19 -8.93 -4.96
CA LEU A 28 -3.32 -7.77 -5.09
C LEU A 28 -2.16 -8.10 -6.03
N ASN A 29 -1.87 -7.19 -6.96
CA ASN A 29 -0.81 -7.34 -7.94
C ASN A 29 -0.12 -6.00 -8.15
N ILE A 30 1.12 -5.91 -7.66
CA ILE A 30 1.88 -4.67 -7.52
C ILE A 30 2.82 -4.51 -8.71
N GLY A 31 2.67 -3.40 -9.41
CA GLY A 31 3.65 -2.89 -10.37
C GLY A 31 4.64 -1.96 -9.68
N ILE A 32 5.92 -2.17 -9.90
CA ILE A 32 7.00 -1.33 -9.38
C ILE A 32 7.40 -0.35 -10.48
N ILE A 33 7.39 0.95 -10.18
CA ILE A 33 7.91 1.99 -11.05
C ILE A 33 9.20 2.55 -10.46
N ARG A 34 10.25 2.58 -11.26
CA ARG A 34 11.54 3.18 -10.87
C ARG A 34 12.20 3.93 -12.02
N GLN A 35 12.98 4.95 -11.67
CA GLN A 35 13.89 5.59 -12.60
C GLN A 35 15.11 4.70 -12.88
N LYS A 36 15.73 4.88 -14.04
CA LYS A 36 16.95 4.16 -14.44
C LYS A 36 18.08 4.30 -13.40
N ASP A 37 18.23 5.46 -12.77
CA ASP A 37 19.34 5.70 -11.85
C ASP A 37 19.18 4.94 -10.52
N MET A 38 17.97 4.50 -10.19
CA MET A 38 17.71 3.60 -9.05
C MET A 38 17.95 2.12 -9.38
N LEU A 39 18.45 1.79 -10.58
CA LEU A 39 18.94 0.45 -10.88
C LEU A 39 20.20 0.08 -10.06
N HIS A 40 20.82 1.06 -9.41
CA HIS A 40 22.01 0.89 -8.56
C HIS A 40 21.72 0.54 -7.10
N LEU A 41 20.44 0.37 -6.71
CA LEU A 41 20.09 -0.14 -5.38
C LEU A 41 20.72 -1.52 -5.14
N SER A 42 21.15 -1.77 -3.89
CA SER A 42 21.78 -3.04 -3.53
C SER A 42 20.84 -4.21 -3.79
N ALA A 43 21.41 -5.37 -4.14
CA ALA A 43 20.63 -6.59 -4.34
C ALA A 43 19.82 -6.95 -3.09
N THR A 44 20.39 -6.75 -1.90
CA THR A 44 19.70 -6.97 -0.61
C THR A 44 18.40 -6.18 -0.49
N ILE A 45 18.41 -4.88 -0.83
CA ILE A 45 17.22 -4.03 -0.79
C ILE A 45 16.18 -4.51 -1.80
N LEU A 46 16.60 -4.77 -3.04
CA LEU A 46 15.71 -5.19 -4.12
C LEU A 46 15.09 -6.56 -3.83
N ASP A 47 15.86 -7.51 -3.32
CA ASP A 47 15.38 -8.86 -3.01
C ASP A 47 14.50 -8.88 -1.76
N GLY A 48 14.80 -8.04 -0.76
CA GLY A 48 13.93 -7.78 0.38
C GLY A 48 12.57 -7.24 -0.06
N LEU A 49 12.56 -6.21 -0.91
CA LEU A 49 11.34 -5.62 -1.45
C LEU A 49 10.53 -6.62 -2.28
N ARG A 50 11.19 -7.40 -3.15
CA ARG A 50 10.53 -8.45 -3.94
C ARG A 50 9.88 -9.50 -3.06
N SER A 51 10.59 -9.96 -2.03
CA SER A 51 10.08 -10.95 -1.08
C SER A 51 8.85 -10.41 -0.34
N ALA A 52 8.91 -9.16 0.11
CA ALA A 52 7.78 -8.48 0.74
C ALA A 52 6.58 -8.39 -0.23
N ILE A 53 6.79 -7.95 -1.47
CA ILE A 53 5.70 -7.86 -2.47
C ILE A 53 5.06 -9.22 -2.70
N ILE A 54 5.84 -10.29 -2.87
CA ILE A 54 5.28 -11.64 -3.07
C ILE A 54 4.38 -12.05 -1.90
N GLN A 55 4.82 -11.79 -0.66
CA GLN A 55 4.03 -12.10 0.54
C GLN A 55 2.78 -11.22 0.64
N MET A 56 2.90 -9.92 0.38
CA MET A 56 1.75 -9.01 0.44
C MET A 56 0.70 -9.35 -0.62
N GLN A 57 1.14 -9.70 -1.83
CA GLN A 57 0.25 -10.14 -2.89
C GLN A 57 -0.46 -11.46 -2.52
N SER A 58 0.19 -12.40 -1.83
CA SER A 58 -0.46 -13.67 -1.44
C SER A 58 -1.47 -13.54 -0.30
N LEU A 59 -1.36 -12.47 0.51
CA LEU A 59 -2.21 -12.26 1.69
C LEU A 59 -3.42 -11.35 1.43
N ILE A 60 -3.35 -10.51 0.40
CA ILE A 60 -4.34 -9.44 0.19
C ILE A 60 -5.12 -9.69 -1.10
N ASN A 61 -6.44 -9.81 -0.94
CA ASN A 61 -7.38 -9.68 -2.04
C ASN A 61 -8.00 -8.29 -2.04
N ILE A 62 -8.27 -7.79 -3.24
CA ILE A 62 -8.86 -6.48 -3.48
C ILE A 62 -10.19 -6.64 -4.22
N TRP A 63 -11.13 -5.74 -3.93
CA TRP A 63 -12.38 -5.70 -4.66
C TRP A 63 -12.19 -4.89 -5.96
N TYR A 64 -12.19 -5.59 -7.08
CA TYR A 64 -12.15 -5.01 -8.42
C TYR A 64 -13.46 -4.29 -8.74
N ARG A 65 -13.36 -3.13 -9.40
CA ARG A 65 -14.50 -2.43 -10.01
C ARG A 65 -14.11 -1.87 -11.37
N PRO A 66 -14.98 -1.97 -12.39
CA PRO A 66 -14.79 -1.31 -13.67
C PRO A 66 -14.56 0.19 -13.48
N GLY A 67 -13.47 0.70 -14.07
CA GLY A 67 -13.04 2.10 -13.92
C GLY A 67 -11.84 2.30 -13.01
N ASN A 68 -11.53 1.35 -12.11
CA ASN A 68 -10.33 1.40 -11.28
C ASN A 68 -9.03 1.07 -12.06
N ASP A 69 -9.15 0.62 -13.31
CA ASP A 69 -8.02 0.23 -14.15
C ASP A 69 -7.23 1.42 -14.70
N ARG A 70 -7.76 2.65 -14.61
CA ARG A 70 -7.14 3.82 -15.21
C ARG A 70 -6.62 4.77 -14.15
N LEU A 71 -5.32 5.02 -14.19
CA LEU A 71 -4.67 6.11 -13.48
C LEU A 71 -4.45 7.27 -14.44
N ASN A 72 -4.95 8.44 -14.08
CA ASN A 72 -4.74 9.64 -14.89
C ASN A 72 -3.33 10.22 -14.67
N ALA A 73 -2.81 10.91 -15.68
CA ALA A 73 -1.48 11.51 -15.66
C ALA A 73 -1.26 12.47 -14.48
N LYS A 74 -2.29 13.24 -14.09
CA LYS A 74 -2.20 14.20 -12.98
C LYS A 74 -1.96 13.51 -11.64
N SER A 75 -2.65 12.39 -11.40
CA SER A 75 -2.48 11.55 -10.22
C SER A 75 -1.10 10.87 -10.19
N LEU A 76 -0.57 10.49 -11.34
CA LEU A 76 0.81 9.97 -11.43
C LEU A 76 1.85 11.07 -11.18
N GLN A 77 1.61 12.28 -11.68
CA GLN A 77 2.47 13.43 -11.44
C GLN A 77 2.50 13.84 -9.95
N SER A 78 1.38 13.75 -9.23
CA SER A 78 1.39 14.00 -7.78
C SER A 78 2.19 12.96 -6.99
N CYS A 79 2.34 11.75 -7.53
CA CYS A 79 3.13 10.70 -6.90
C CYS A 79 4.64 10.91 -7.00
N ILE A 80 5.13 11.77 -7.89
CA ILE A 80 6.57 11.93 -8.21
C ILE A 80 7.15 13.28 -7.74
N SER A 81 6.46 14.01 -6.87
CA SER A 81 6.85 15.36 -6.45
C SER A 81 8.25 15.47 -5.82
N HIS A 82 8.80 14.36 -5.31
CA HIS A 82 10.12 14.29 -4.67
C HIS A 82 11.21 13.70 -5.58
N TRP A 83 10.90 13.44 -6.85
CA TRP A 83 11.92 13.06 -7.81
C TRP A 83 12.76 14.26 -8.20
N TYR A 84 14.09 14.10 -8.19
CA TYR A 84 15.00 15.10 -8.71
C TYR A 84 14.75 15.33 -10.21
N PRO A 85 14.41 16.55 -10.64
CA PRO A 85 14.35 16.88 -12.05
C PRO A 85 15.75 16.87 -12.68
N PRO A 86 15.90 16.48 -13.95
CA PRO A 86 14.84 16.03 -14.85
C PRO A 86 14.43 14.58 -14.55
N ILE A 87 13.12 14.32 -14.61
CA ILE A 87 12.60 12.96 -14.46
C ILE A 87 13.05 12.16 -15.69
N GLY A 88 13.93 11.19 -15.46
CA GLY A 88 14.43 10.29 -16.49
C GLY A 88 13.39 9.29 -16.98
N LYS A 89 13.84 8.35 -17.83
CA LYS A 89 13.00 7.24 -18.30
C LYS A 89 12.53 6.39 -17.12
N CYS A 90 11.21 6.23 -16.99
CA CYS A 90 10.59 5.39 -15.99
C CYS A 90 10.42 3.98 -16.54
N LEU A 91 10.72 3.01 -15.68
CA LEU A 91 10.61 1.60 -16.00
C LEU A 91 9.59 1.00 -15.06
N MET A 92 8.66 0.25 -15.65
CA MET A 92 7.71 -0.56 -14.92
C MET A 92 8.15 -2.02 -14.96
N GLU A 93 8.12 -2.66 -13.80
CA GLU A 93 8.36 -4.08 -13.64
C GLU A 93 7.33 -4.70 -12.70
N THR A 94 7.13 -6.01 -12.84
CA THR A 94 6.39 -6.81 -11.86
C THR A 94 7.31 -7.91 -11.35
N VAL A 95 7.02 -8.45 -10.16
CA VAL A 95 7.90 -9.46 -9.54
C VAL A 95 8.00 -10.74 -10.40
N HIS A 96 6.98 -11.02 -11.21
CA HIS A 96 6.94 -12.15 -12.13
C HIS A 96 7.59 -11.87 -13.50
N SER A 97 7.86 -10.61 -13.84
CA SER A 97 8.35 -10.16 -15.16
C SER A 97 9.78 -9.63 -15.12
N LEU A 98 10.66 -10.30 -14.36
CA LEU A 98 12.05 -9.90 -14.04
C LEU A 98 12.96 -9.55 -15.25
N LYS A 99 12.50 -9.70 -16.49
CA LYS A 99 13.28 -9.42 -17.72
C LYS A 99 12.58 -8.53 -18.75
N LYS A 100 11.36 -8.04 -18.49
CA LYS A 100 10.66 -7.09 -19.37
C LYS A 100 10.44 -5.78 -18.64
N LEU A 101 11.43 -4.90 -18.74
CA LEU A 101 11.29 -3.51 -18.32
C LEU A 101 10.42 -2.80 -19.35
N HIS A 102 9.20 -2.45 -18.97
CA HIS A 102 8.32 -1.68 -19.83
C HIS A 102 8.63 -0.20 -19.63
N LEU A 103 8.95 0.49 -20.72
CA LEU A 103 9.07 1.94 -20.69
C LEU A 103 7.70 2.53 -20.38
N LEU A 104 7.60 3.29 -19.30
CA LEU A 104 6.37 3.94 -18.89
C LEU A 104 6.50 5.45 -19.06
N ASP A 105 5.53 6.05 -19.74
CA ASP A 105 5.39 7.49 -19.83
C ASP A 105 4.41 7.98 -18.77
N ILE A 106 4.95 8.44 -17.63
CA ILE A 106 4.16 8.93 -16.48
C ILE A 106 3.40 10.22 -16.76
N THR A 107 3.65 10.87 -17.90
CA THR A 107 2.91 12.08 -18.33
C THR A 107 1.59 11.74 -19.00
N LYS A 108 1.32 10.46 -19.21
CA LYS A 108 0.11 9.94 -19.83
C LYS A 108 -0.68 9.09 -18.86
N ASP A 109 -1.95 8.91 -19.19
CA ASP A 109 -2.80 7.98 -18.49
C ASP A 109 -2.29 6.55 -18.65
N VAL A 110 -2.35 5.79 -17.55
CA VAL A 110 -1.88 4.42 -17.47
C VAL A 110 -3.08 3.50 -17.27
N ASN A 111 -3.19 2.49 -18.13
CA ASN A 111 -4.13 1.39 -17.94
C ASN A 111 -3.40 0.26 -17.19
N LEU A 112 -3.76 0.06 -15.93
CA LEU A 112 -3.18 -0.95 -15.03
C LEU A 112 -3.38 -2.38 -15.55
N LYS A 113 -4.56 -2.64 -16.13
CA LYS A 113 -4.91 -3.95 -16.71
C LYS A 113 -3.99 -4.34 -17.87
N PHE A 114 -3.54 -3.38 -18.68
CA PHE A 114 -2.58 -3.65 -19.76
C PHE A 114 -1.27 -4.26 -19.24
N TYR A 115 -0.85 -3.87 -18.04
CA TYR A 115 0.35 -4.39 -17.39
C TYR A 115 0.07 -5.56 -16.44
N ASN A 116 -1.18 -6.02 -16.37
CA ASN A 116 -1.65 -7.02 -15.40
C ASN A 116 -1.23 -6.65 -13.97
N VAL A 117 -1.55 -5.43 -13.54
CA VAL A 117 -1.38 -4.97 -12.16
C VAL A 117 -2.66 -4.25 -11.72
N ASN A 118 -2.81 -4.02 -10.43
CA ASN A 118 -3.95 -3.30 -9.86
C ASN A 118 -3.56 -2.31 -8.75
N PHE A 119 -2.26 -2.13 -8.55
CA PHE A 119 -1.64 -1.13 -7.68
C PHE A 119 -0.23 -0.80 -8.17
N LEU A 120 0.18 0.48 -8.12
CA LEU A 120 1.52 0.92 -8.49
C LEU A 120 2.30 1.42 -7.27
N LEU A 121 3.52 0.93 -7.12
CA LEU A 121 4.47 1.38 -6.12
C LEU A 121 5.62 2.12 -6.81
N LEU A 122 5.67 3.44 -6.62
CA LEU A 122 6.69 4.31 -7.20
C LEU A 122 7.87 4.42 -6.24
N LEU A 123 8.99 3.82 -6.59
CA LEU A 123 10.22 3.90 -5.80
C LEU A 123 10.84 5.28 -5.98
N GLN A 124 11.35 5.84 -4.88
CA GLN A 124 11.97 7.17 -4.85
C GLN A 124 13.12 7.19 -3.85
N VAL A 125 14.05 8.12 -4.04
CA VAL A 125 15.07 8.47 -3.04
C VAL A 125 14.91 9.95 -2.73
N ASP A 126 14.63 10.28 -1.47
CA ASP A 126 14.50 11.66 -0.99
C ASP A 126 15.70 11.98 -0.08
N ILE A 127 16.76 12.53 -0.67
CA ILE A 127 18.01 12.79 0.06
C ILE A 127 17.78 13.81 1.19
N GLN A 128 16.87 14.77 1.02
CA GLN A 128 16.59 15.76 2.06
C GLN A 128 15.97 15.11 3.27
N LYS A 129 14.97 14.25 3.06
CA LYS A 129 14.33 13.53 4.17
C LYS A 129 15.28 12.52 4.81
N CYS A 130 16.07 11.81 4.02
CA CYS A 130 17.05 10.85 4.54
C CYS A 130 18.18 11.51 5.36
N ASN A 131 18.59 12.73 5.01
CA ASN A 131 19.57 13.49 5.79
C ASN A 131 18.96 14.15 7.03
N GLY A 132 17.64 14.27 7.11
CA GLY A 132 16.93 14.85 8.24
C GLY A 132 16.58 13.84 9.33
N ASP A 133 16.69 12.55 9.04
CA ASP A 133 16.36 11.45 9.95
C ASP A 133 17.31 10.26 9.71
N ASP A 134 18.37 10.19 10.51
CA ASP A 134 19.39 9.14 10.43
C ASP A 134 18.83 7.73 10.74
N GLY A 135 17.65 7.65 11.35
CA GLY A 135 16.97 6.40 11.65
C GLY A 135 16.11 5.88 10.49
N LEU A 136 15.79 6.72 9.52
CA LEU A 136 14.85 6.39 8.45
C LEU A 136 15.49 5.48 7.39
N LEU A 137 14.90 4.30 7.19
CA LEU A 137 15.30 3.38 6.12
C LEU A 137 14.40 3.49 4.90
N ALA A 138 13.09 3.57 5.11
CA ALA A 138 12.08 3.71 4.09
C ALA A 138 10.83 4.40 4.65
N ALA A 139 9.99 4.94 3.77
CA ALA A 139 8.65 5.42 4.12
C ALA A 139 7.73 5.31 2.91
N ALA A 140 6.45 5.01 3.13
CA ALA A 140 5.47 4.94 2.06
C ALA A 140 4.15 5.62 2.40
N ALA A 141 3.46 6.08 1.36
CA ALA A 141 2.14 6.68 1.49
C ALA A 141 1.38 6.59 0.16
N PRO A 142 0.05 6.45 0.19
CA PRO A 142 -0.77 6.55 -1.00
C PRO A 142 -0.64 7.97 -1.59
N CYS A 143 -0.62 8.05 -2.92
CA CYS A 143 -0.52 9.32 -3.64
C CYS A 143 -1.58 9.42 -4.75
N SER A 144 -2.25 8.32 -5.08
CA SER A 144 -3.43 8.32 -5.93
C SER A 144 -4.48 7.35 -5.39
N LEU A 145 -5.70 7.86 -5.26
CA LEU A 145 -6.89 7.11 -4.89
C LEU A 145 -7.86 7.06 -6.07
N THR A 146 -8.58 5.96 -6.17
CA THR A 146 -9.76 5.81 -7.06
C THR A 146 -11.03 6.28 -6.34
N ASP A 147 -12.15 6.33 -7.05
CA ASP A 147 -13.45 6.89 -6.59
C ASP A 147 -14.00 6.32 -5.27
N ASN A 148 -13.47 5.20 -4.77
CA ASN A 148 -13.87 4.59 -3.49
C ASN A 148 -12.80 4.74 -2.39
N ASN A 149 -11.95 5.76 -2.46
CA ASN A 149 -10.77 5.93 -1.60
C ASN A 149 -9.81 4.74 -1.60
N ARG A 150 -9.88 3.88 -2.63
CA ARG A 150 -8.96 2.76 -2.77
C ARG A 150 -7.66 3.27 -3.37
N PRO A 151 -6.50 3.02 -2.72
CA PRO A 151 -5.19 3.31 -3.31
C PRO A 151 -5.00 2.57 -4.62
N ALA A 152 -4.60 3.31 -5.65
CA ALA A 152 -4.19 2.77 -6.93
C ALA A 152 -2.71 3.06 -7.22
N ALA A 153 -2.13 4.08 -6.58
CA ALA A 153 -0.70 4.29 -6.57
C ALA A 153 -0.20 4.85 -5.23
N ALA A 154 1.03 4.52 -4.89
CA ALA A 154 1.74 5.00 -3.72
C ALA A 154 3.20 5.28 -4.03
N ARG A 155 3.80 6.14 -3.22
CA ARG A 155 5.25 6.34 -3.18
C ARG A 155 5.86 5.40 -2.14
N LEU A 156 7.00 4.80 -2.48
CA LEU A 156 7.91 4.15 -1.54
C LEU A 156 9.24 4.88 -1.63
N MET A 157 9.54 5.68 -0.61
CA MET A 157 10.80 6.37 -0.47
C MET A 157 11.81 5.47 0.24
N LEU A 158 13.05 5.48 -0.23
CA LEU A 158 14.17 4.71 0.30
C LEU A 158 15.31 5.66 0.69
N CYS A 159 15.99 5.33 1.78
CA CYS A 159 17.23 5.99 2.21
C CYS A 159 18.42 5.05 2.03
N PRO A 160 18.85 4.77 0.77
CA PRO A 160 19.75 3.66 0.47
C PRO A 160 21.19 3.84 0.95
N PHE A 161 21.56 5.05 1.38
CA PHE A 161 22.93 5.39 1.80
C PHE A 161 23.11 5.41 3.32
N GLY A 162 22.05 5.14 4.10
CA GLY A 162 22.15 5.09 5.56
C GLY A 162 22.95 3.87 6.04
N GLU A 163 23.88 4.08 6.97
CA GLU A 163 24.72 3.00 7.52
C GLU A 163 23.89 1.89 8.22
N ARG A 164 22.67 2.24 8.65
CA ARG A 164 21.73 1.35 9.32
C ARG A 164 21.32 0.14 8.48
N TRP A 165 21.40 0.22 7.15
CA TRP A 165 21.19 -0.94 6.27
C TRP A 165 22.15 -2.09 6.54
N ASN A 166 23.37 -1.81 7.01
CA ASN A 166 24.39 -2.83 7.25
C ASN A 166 24.06 -3.74 8.44
N SER A 167 23.33 -3.22 9.44
CA SER A 167 22.95 -3.96 10.64
C SER A 167 21.48 -4.40 10.63
N PHE A 168 20.67 -3.90 9.68
CA PHE A 168 19.24 -4.18 9.63
C PHE A 168 18.94 -5.60 9.13
N ARG A 169 18.27 -6.40 9.97
CA ARG A 169 17.99 -7.82 9.68
C ARG A 169 16.55 -8.11 9.22
N ALA A 170 15.61 -7.20 9.46
CA ALA A 170 14.19 -7.38 9.20
C ALA A 170 13.73 -6.71 7.89
N ILE A 171 14.54 -6.80 6.83
CA ILE A 171 14.31 -6.06 5.57
C ILE A 171 12.97 -6.38 4.89
N VAL A 172 12.53 -7.63 4.99
CA VAL A 172 11.25 -8.05 4.41
C VAL A 172 10.10 -7.44 5.20
N ASP A 173 10.18 -7.45 6.53
CA ASP A 173 9.14 -6.90 7.40
C ASP A 173 9.07 -5.37 7.27
N LEU A 174 10.22 -4.70 7.09
CA LEU A 174 10.25 -3.28 6.71
C LEU A 174 9.46 -2.99 5.44
N PHE A 175 9.66 -3.75 4.38
CA PHE A 175 8.91 -3.49 3.17
C PHE A 175 7.44 -3.90 3.27
N ARG A 176 7.09 -4.92 4.06
CA ARG A 176 5.69 -5.27 4.34
C ARG A 176 4.99 -4.15 5.11
N HIS A 177 5.66 -3.58 6.11
CA HIS A 177 5.20 -2.40 6.86
C HIS A 177 4.90 -1.24 5.90
N GLU A 178 5.88 -0.85 5.09
CA GLU A 178 5.71 0.27 4.18
C GLU A 178 4.66 -0.01 3.10
N ILE A 179 4.57 -1.24 2.59
CA ILE A 179 3.51 -1.61 1.63
C ILE A 179 2.13 -1.51 2.29
N MET A 180 1.97 -1.84 3.57
CA MET A 180 0.71 -1.63 4.29
C MET A 180 0.31 -0.14 4.33
N HIS A 181 1.26 0.75 4.63
CA HIS A 181 1.01 2.19 4.57
C HIS A 181 0.71 2.66 3.14
N ALA A 182 1.42 2.14 2.14
CA ALA A 182 1.16 2.41 0.72
C ALA A 182 -0.28 2.04 0.31
N LEU A 183 -0.79 0.94 0.87
CA LEU A 183 -2.16 0.46 0.70
C LEU A 183 -3.20 1.20 1.58
N GLY A 184 -2.77 2.20 2.34
CA GLY A 184 -3.63 3.12 3.08
C GLY A 184 -3.82 2.79 4.55
N PHE A 185 -3.15 1.77 5.10
CA PHE A 185 -3.21 1.47 6.53
C PHE A 185 -2.75 2.69 7.34
N GLY A 186 -3.62 3.18 8.22
CA GLY A 186 -3.36 4.34 9.08
C GLY A 186 -3.50 5.69 8.38
N LEU A 187 -3.41 5.73 7.05
CA LEU A 187 -3.32 6.98 6.27
C LEU A 187 -4.62 7.36 5.55
N ILE A 188 -5.56 6.42 5.41
CA ILE A 188 -6.86 6.66 4.78
C ILE A 188 -7.95 6.52 5.83
N ILE A 189 -8.49 7.65 6.25
CA ILE A 189 -9.61 7.71 7.19
C ILE A 189 -10.92 7.64 6.39
N PRO A 190 -11.77 6.63 6.60
CA PRO A 190 -13.07 6.57 5.94
C PRO A 190 -13.92 7.81 6.26
N ALA A 191 -14.59 8.39 5.26
CA ALA A 191 -15.42 9.59 5.43
C ALA A 191 -16.60 9.40 6.39
N LYS A 192 -16.97 8.15 6.70
CA LYS A 192 -17.95 7.81 7.73
C LYS A 192 -17.25 7.00 8.81
N ASN A 193 -17.43 7.40 10.07
CA ASN A 193 -17.04 6.60 11.22
C ASN A 193 -17.91 5.33 11.22
N PHE A 194 -17.37 4.25 10.67
CA PHE A 194 -18.04 2.94 10.72
C PHE A 194 -17.80 2.23 12.07
N SER A 195 -16.74 2.63 12.78
CA SER A 195 -16.39 2.04 14.08
C SER A 195 -17.44 2.35 15.14
N THR A 196 -18.01 1.28 15.69
CA THR A 196 -18.84 1.34 16.92
C THR A 196 -17.99 1.51 18.18
N THR A 197 -16.68 1.28 18.06
CA THR A 197 -15.71 1.40 19.14
C THR A 197 -15.43 2.88 19.44
N PRO A 198 -15.39 3.30 20.73
CA PRO A 198 -15.00 4.65 21.10
C PRO A 198 -13.60 4.99 20.58
N LYS A 199 -13.30 6.27 20.37
CA LYS A 199 -11.98 6.70 19.90
C LYS A 199 -10.87 6.50 20.94
N THR A 200 -11.23 6.63 22.22
CA THR A 200 -10.29 6.51 23.34
C THR A 200 -10.98 5.87 24.55
N ARG A 201 -10.17 5.30 25.46
CA ARG A 201 -10.62 4.81 26.76
C ARG A 201 -9.63 5.20 27.84
N LYS A 202 -10.12 5.83 28.91
CA LYS A 202 -9.32 6.15 30.09
C LYS A 202 -9.52 5.08 31.16
N PHE A 203 -8.45 4.56 31.72
CA PHE A 203 -8.50 3.58 32.81
C PHE A 203 -7.27 3.69 33.72
N LEU A 204 -7.36 3.09 34.90
CA LEU A 204 -6.22 2.94 35.80
C LEU A 204 -5.56 1.60 35.47
N TRP A 205 -4.31 1.65 35.00
CA TRP A 205 -3.48 0.47 34.86
C TRP A 205 -2.75 0.25 36.18
N THR A 206 -2.86 -0.96 36.71
CA THR A 206 -2.26 -1.34 37.99
C THR A 206 -1.40 -2.57 37.78
N ASP A 207 -0.16 -2.52 38.25
CA ASP A 207 0.67 -3.70 38.46
C ASP A 207 0.78 -3.99 39.97
N GLU A 208 1.59 -4.98 40.37
CA GLU A 208 1.78 -5.37 41.77
C GLU A 208 2.34 -4.24 42.66
N SER A 209 2.93 -3.20 42.06
CA SER A 209 3.73 -2.18 42.74
C SER A 209 3.25 -0.74 42.52
N SER A 210 2.43 -0.49 41.50
CA SER A 210 2.09 0.85 41.05
C SER A 210 0.74 0.93 40.36
N SER A 211 0.20 2.15 40.31
CA SER A 211 -1.00 2.46 39.52
C SER A 211 -0.76 3.72 38.70
N GLN A 212 -1.06 3.68 37.41
CA GLN A 212 -0.95 4.83 36.50
C GLN A 212 -2.25 5.02 35.72
N ARG A 213 -2.61 6.29 35.47
CA ARG A 213 -3.74 6.62 34.60
C ARG A 213 -3.29 6.54 33.16
N VAL A 214 -3.93 5.68 32.37
CA VAL A 214 -3.64 5.46 30.96
C VAL A 214 -4.82 5.92 30.11
N THR A 215 -4.51 6.50 28.95
CA THR A 215 -5.50 6.74 27.89
C THR A 215 -5.15 5.85 26.71
N ALA A 216 -5.91 4.78 26.51
CA ALA A 216 -5.84 4.00 25.29
C ALA A 216 -6.47 4.79 24.14
N ILE A 217 -5.79 4.80 23.00
CA ILE A 217 -6.27 5.39 21.75
C ILE A 217 -6.52 4.22 20.80
N TYR A 218 -7.65 4.22 20.10
CA TYR A 218 -8.00 3.11 19.21
C TYR A 218 -7.94 3.51 17.73
N MET A 219 -7.57 2.54 16.88
CA MET A 219 -7.50 2.66 15.42
C MET A 219 -8.86 3.03 14.80
N ASP A 220 -8.88 3.77 13.70
CA ASP A 220 -10.14 4.24 13.10
C ASP A 220 -10.91 3.15 12.31
N PHE A 221 -10.25 2.04 11.94
CA PHE A 221 -10.78 0.96 11.09
C PHE A 221 -10.61 -0.42 11.74
N GLN A 222 -11.30 -0.66 12.86
CA GLN A 222 -10.97 -1.76 13.78
C GLN A 222 -12.04 -2.84 13.98
N ASP A 223 -13.29 -2.65 13.56
CA ASP A 223 -14.40 -3.54 14.01
C ASP A 223 -14.15 -5.03 13.74
N ASN A 224 -13.72 -5.38 12.52
CA ASN A 224 -13.36 -6.75 12.17
C ASN A 224 -12.04 -7.19 12.85
N ALA A 225 -11.09 -6.27 13.00
CA ALA A 225 -9.80 -6.56 13.63
C ALA A 225 -9.96 -6.88 15.13
N VAL A 226 -10.89 -6.24 15.83
CA VAL A 226 -11.21 -6.54 17.24
C VAL A 226 -11.69 -7.99 17.40
N ILE A 227 -12.50 -8.50 16.46
CA ILE A 227 -12.96 -9.89 16.49
C ILE A 227 -11.77 -10.85 16.43
N GLU A 228 -10.81 -10.59 15.54
CA GLU A 228 -9.61 -11.42 15.41
C GLU A 228 -8.67 -11.27 16.61
N ALA A 229 -8.49 -10.06 17.14
CA ALA A 229 -7.66 -9.82 18.32
C ALA A 229 -8.25 -10.50 19.58
N ARG A 230 -9.58 -10.49 19.76
CA ARG A 230 -10.25 -11.23 20.84
C ARG A 230 -9.95 -12.73 20.78
N LYS A 231 -9.91 -13.31 19.58
CA LYS A 231 -9.53 -14.72 19.39
C LYS A 231 -8.06 -14.94 19.70
N HIS A 232 -7.18 -14.09 19.18
CA HIS A 232 -5.74 -14.20 19.35
C HIS A 232 -5.31 -14.14 20.83
N PHE A 233 -5.85 -13.18 21.59
CA PHE A 233 -5.51 -13.01 23.01
C PHE A 233 -6.39 -13.82 23.97
N GLY A 234 -7.44 -14.49 23.48
CA GLY A 234 -8.43 -15.15 24.34
C GLY A 234 -9.22 -14.17 25.24
N CYS A 235 -9.28 -12.89 24.89
CA CYS A 235 -9.85 -11.83 25.71
C CYS A 235 -11.11 -11.24 25.08
N GLN A 236 -12.29 -11.76 25.43
CA GLN A 236 -13.56 -11.32 24.84
C GLN A 236 -13.96 -9.89 25.22
N SER A 237 -13.43 -9.36 26.32
CA SER A 237 -13.68 -7.99 26.79
C SER A 237 -12.77 -6.95 26.13
N LEU A 238 -11.93 -7.33 25.17
CA LEU A 238 -11.13 -6.38 24.40
C LEU A 238 -12.08 -5.41 23.66
N HIS A 239 -11.92 -4.11 23.93
CA HIS A 239 -12.83 -3.08 23.41
C HIS A 239 -12.46 -2.64 21.99
N GLY A 240 -11.17 -2.60 21.69
CA GLY A 240 -10.63 -1.99 20.47
C GLY A 240 -9.22 -2.46 20.16
N ILE A 241 -8.76 -2.11 18.98
CA ILE A 241 -7.37 -2.23 18.55
C ILE A 241 -6.64 -0.94 18.90
N GLU A 242 -5.73 -1.04 19.86
CA GLU A 242 -4.98 0.12 20.36
C GLU A 242 -3.93 0.58 19.36
N ALA A 243 -3.91 1.89 19.14
CA ALA A 243 -2.90 2.58 18.36
C ALA A 243 -1.70 2.93 19.25
N ASP A 244 -0.54 3.09 18.63
CA ASP A 244 0.68 3.52 19.34
C ASP A 244 0.62 4.99 19.75
N GLY A 245 0.02 5.84 18.90
CA GLY A 245 -0.09 7.27 19.10
C GLY A 245 -1.42 7.87 18.64
N GLU A 246 -1.54 9.19 18.80
CA GLU A 246 -2.72 9.98 18.38
C GLU A 246 -2.90 10.06 16.86
N ASP A 247 -1.84 9.83 16.10
CA ASP A 247 -1.85 9.78 14.64
C ASP A 247 -2.50 8.50 14.09
N LYS A 248 -2.59 7.45 14.92
CA LYS A 248 -3.28 6.17 14.63
C LYS A 248 -2.78 5.49 13.37
N ILE A 249 -1.49 5.67 13.06
CA ILE A 249 -0.90 5.04 11.88
C ILE A 249 -0.28 3.68 12.21
N HIS A 250 0.07 3.44 13.48
CA HIS A 250 0.66 2.18 13.97
C HIS A 250 -0.18 1.54 15.06
N LEU A 251 -0.07 0.21 15.17
CA LEU A 251 -0.61 -0.54 16.30
C LEU A 251 0.29 -0.35 17.52
N ASN A 252 -0.31 -0.34 18.72
CA ASN A 252 0.43 -0.18 19.96
C ASN A 252 1.50 -1.27 20.12
N GLU A 253 2.77 -0.86 20.13
CA GLU A 253 3.88 -1.82 20.14
C GLU A 253 3.85 -2.71 21.38
N TYR A 254 3.61 -2.13 22.54
CA TYR A 254 3.63 -2.82 23.82
C TYR A 254 2.63 -3.99 23.88
N ILE A 255 1.45 -3.81 23.28
CA ILE A 255 0.37 -4.80 23.31
C ILE A 255 0.58 -5.89 22.25
N TYR A 256 0.91 -5.48 21.03
CA TYR A 256 0.86 -6.40 19.90
C TYR A 256 2.23 -6.99 19.53
N GLY A 257 3.34 -6.45 20.07
CA GLY A 257 4.70 -6.95 19.83
C GLY A 257 5.03 -7.14 18.35
N VAL A 258 4.41 -6.33 17.48
CA VAL A 258 4.32 -6.64 16.05
C VAL A 258 5.64 -6.31 15.38
N ARG A 259 6.48 -7.32 15.16
CA ARG A 259 7.70 -7.16 14.35
C ARG A 259 7.45 -6.63 12.93
N ASP A 260 6.21 -6.78 12.41
CA ASP A 260 5.80 -6.32 11.07
C ASP A 260 5.24 -4.88 11.01
N LEU A 261 4.76 -4.32 12.12
CA LEU A 261 4.21 -2.95 12.19
C LEU A 261 4.99 -2.03 13.13
N THR A 262 6.00 -2.59 13.79
CA THR A 262 6.95 -1.90 14.64
C THR A 262 8.32 -2.04 14.03
N ILE A 263 8.84 -0.94 13.49
CA ILE A 263 10.25 -0.83 13.17
C ILE A 263 10.77 0.25 14.09
N LEU A 264 11.49 -0.20 15.12
CA LEU A 264 12.17 0.69 16.05
C LEU A 264 13.14 1.59 15.27
N PHE A 265 12.89 2.90 15.31
CA PHE A 265 13.83 3.96 14.93
C PHE A 265 14.91 4.13 15.99
#